data_AF-A0A1B8ENK7-F1
#
_entry.id   AF-A0A1B8ENK7-F1
#
_cell.length_a   1.000
_cell.length_b   1.000
_cell.length_c   1.000
_cell.angle_alpha   90.00
_cell.angle_beta   90.00
_cell.angle_gamma   90.00
#
_symmetry.space_group_name_H-M   'P 1'
#
loop_
_entity.id
_entity.type
_entity.pdbx_description
1 polymer ?
#
loop_
_entity_poly.entity_id
_entity_poly.type
_entity_poly.pdbx_seq_one_letter_code
_entity_poly.pdbx_strand_id
1 'polypeptide(L)'
;MAGPYTILEQVGHAYRLDLPTGIKIHPVISADKLRKASNDPKLSSFGDIVYPSPLYIATLLDRQYNTSKDLLWEAKSKTLYWAGSTTGSYASDPTWHDFHRQRFVTMVNGLSTSSLSRAFYNDLDTYHVKSTAVIQCTPVECERQKHDLMVQVNKKALITCTGINFSST
;
A
#
# COMPACT_ATOMS: atom_id res chain seq x y z
N MET A 1 14.40 -7.71 29.89
CA MET A 1 13.54 -6.96 30.82
C MET A 1 12.10 -7.37 30.53
N ALA A 2 11.50 -8.14 31.44
CA ALA A 2 10.07 -8.46 31.41
C ALA A 2 9.25 -7.16 31.62
N GLY A 3 8.02 -7.10 31.09
CA GLY A 3 7.14 -5.94 31.25
C GLY A 3 6.79 -5.66 32.73
N PRO A 4 6.21 -4.50 33.04
CA PRO A 4 5.98 -4.05 34.43
C PRO A 4 4.96 -4.86 35.22
N TYR A 5 4.18 -5.75 34.57
CA TYR A 5 3.14 -6.55 35.20
C TYR A 5 3.36 -8.03 34.93
N THR A 6 3.20 -8.86 35.96
CA THR A 6 3.38 -10.31 35.90
C THR A 6 2.06 -11.01 35.57
N ILE A 7 2.10 -12.08 34.78
CA ILE A 7 0.92 -12.92 34.52
C ILE A 7 0.75 -13.89 35.69
N LEU A 8 -0.42 -13.88 36.33
CA LEU A 8 -0.76 -14.76 37.44
C LEU A 8 -1.37 -16.08 36.95
N GLU A 9 -2.37 -15.99 36.07
CA GLU A 9 -3.10 -17.15 35.54
C GLU A 9 -3.72 -16.86 34.17
N GLN A 10 -3.99 -17.92 33.41
CA GLN A 10 -4.80 -17.84 32.20
C GLN A 10 -6.27 -18.07 32.53
N VAL A 11 -7.13 -17.13 32.15
CA VAL A 11 -8.59 -17.17 32.34
C VAL A 11 -9.25 -17.26 30.96
N GLY A 12 -9.53 -18.49 30.51
CA GLY A 12 -10.03 -18.76 29.16
C GLY A 12 -9.01 -18.33 28.08
N HIS A 13 -9.39 -17.36 27.24
CA HIS A 13 -8.52 -16.77 26.21
C HIS A 13 -7.81 -15.47 26.67
N ALA A 14 -7.92 -15.12 27.95
CA ALA A 14 -7.33 -13.93 28.55
C ALA A 14 -6.35 -14.31 29.66
N TYR A 15 -5.61 -13.32 30.16
CA TYR A 15 -4.65 -13.49 31.24
C TYR A 15 -4.97 -12.54 32.39
N ARG A 16 -4.92 -13.04 33.62
CA ARG A 16 -4.98 -12.23 34.83
C ARG A 16 -3.59 -11.69 35.12
N LEU A 17 -3.45 -10.38 35.21
CA LEU A 17 -2.23 -9.68 35.55
C LEU A 17 -2.20 -9.29 37.03
N ASP A 18 -0.99 -9.27 37.60
CA ASP A 18 -0.70 -8.64 38.88
C ASP A 18 -0.63 -7.12 38.70
N LEU A 19 -1.75 -6.44 38.96
CA LEU A 19 -1.87 -4.98 38.86
C LEU A 19 -1.82 -4.34 40.24
N PRO A 20 -1.01 -3.28 40.44
CA PRO A 20 -1.05 -2.49 41.67
C PRO A 20 -2.44 -1.93 41.95
N THR A 21 -2.81 -1.83 43.23
CA THR A 21 -4.12 -1.37 43.72
C THR A 21 -4.51 0.06 43.29
N GLY A 22 -3.57 0.85 42.75
CA GLY A 22 -3.82 2.18 42.19
C GLY A 22 -4.34 2.20 40.75
N ILE A 23 -4.30 1.09 40.00
CA ILE A 23 -4.71 1.03 38.60
C ILE A 23 -6.19 0.61 38.50
N LYS A 24 -7.03 1.49 37.96
CA LYS A 24 -8.48 1.25 37.76
C LYS A 24 -8.78 0.53 36.44
N ILE A 25 -8.08 -0.57 36.17
CA ILE A 25 -8.29 -1.40 34.98
C ILE A 25 -8.63 -2.81 35.44
N HIS A 26 -9.48 -3.50 34.70
CA HIS A 26 -9.82 -4.88 35.00
C HIS A 26 -8.56 -5.78 34.90
N PRO A 27 -8.27 -6.64 35.90
CA PRO A 27 -7.03 -7.41 35.95
C PRO A 27 -6.95 -8.52 34.91
N VAL A 28 -8.07 -8.92 34.31
CA VAL A 28 -8.12 -9.90 33.22
C VAL A 28 -8.10 -9.17 31.88
N ILE A 29 -7.04 -9.38 31.09
CA ILE A 29 -6.76 -8.70 29.82
C ILE A 29 -6.61 -9.75 28.70
N SER A 30 -7.21 -9.49 27.53
CA SER A 30 -7.06 -10.34 26.34
C SER A 30 -5.60 -10.40 25.86
N ALA A 31 -5.19 -11.57 25.34
CA ALA A 31 -3.85 -11.81 24.80
C ALA A 31 -3.41 -10.76 23.77
N ASP A 32 -4.35 -10.28 22.93
CA ASP A 32 -4.08 -9.29 21.87
C ASP A 32 -3.69 -7.90 22.40
N LYS A 33 -3.95 -7.64 23.68
CA LYS A 33 -3.58 -6.40 24.37
C LYS A 33 -2.25 -6.52 25.10
N LEU A 34 -1.68 -7.72 25.19
CA LEU A 34 -0.38 -7.96 25.80
C LEU A 34 0.71 -7.85 24.73
N ARG A 35 1.81 -7.19 25.06
CA ARG A 35 3.01 -7.16 24.21
C ARG A 35 4.07 -8.07 24.83
N LYS A 36 4.73 -8.87 23.99
CA LYS A 36 5.94 -9.61 24.38
C LYS A 36 7.00 -8.67 24.91
N ALA A 37 7.75 -9.15 25.90
CA ALA A 37 8.83 -8.42 26.54
C ALA A 37 9.89 -7.96 25.53
N SER A 38 10.58 -6.85 25.80
CA SER A 38 11.53 -6.23 24.88
C SER A 38 12.72 -7.14 24.52
N ASN A 39 13.01 -8.13 25.36
CA ASN A 39 14.08 -9.12 25.17
C ASN A 39 13.63 -10.42 24.49
N ASP A 40 12.36 -10.53 24.10
CA ASP A 40 11.86 -11.63 23.26
C ASP A 40 11.97 -11.17 21.80
N PRO A 41 12.66 -11.92 20.91
CA PRO A 41 12.77 -11.55 19.51
C PRO A 41 11.38 -11.40 18.89
N LYS A 42 10.95 -10.16 18.70
CA LYS A 42 9.74 -9.87 17.93
C LYS A 42 10.03 -10.18 16.47
N LEU A 43 9.12 -10.93 15.84
CA LEU A 43 9.12 -11.09 14.38
C LEU A 43 8.88 -9.75 13.66
N SER A 44 8.29 -8.76 14.34
CA SER A 44 7.97 -7.44 13.81
C SER A 44 8.82 -6.36 14.46
N SER A 45 9.41 -5.51 13.65
CA SER A 45 10.12 -4.28 14.09
C SER A 45 9.18 -3.23 14.69
N PHE A 46 7.85 -3.40 14.57
CA PHE A 46 6.86 -2.43 15.02
C PHE A 46 6.16 -2.90 16.30
N GLY A 47 5.98 -1.96 17.24
CA GLY A 47 5.24 -2.17 18.48
C GLY A 47 3.83 -1.56 18.46
N ASP A 48 3.40 -0.93 17.38
CA ASP A 48 2.22 -0.08 17.35
C ASP A 48 0.91 -0.88 17.51
N ILE A 49 -0.11 -0.24 18.10
CA ILE A 49 -1.46 -0.81 18.16
C ILE A 49 -2.17 -0.40 16.87
N VAL A 50 -2.51 -1.38 16.05
CA VAL A 50 -3.33 -1.15 14.86
C VAL A 50 -4.74 -0.79 15.30
N TYR A 51 -5.23 0.37 14.84
CA TYR A 51 -6.63 0.75 14.92
C TYR A 51 -7.18 0.93 13.50
N PRO A 52 -8.51 0.82 13.29
CA PRO A 52 -9.09 0.97 11.96
C PRO A 52 -8.71 2.29 11.30
N SER A 53 -8.36 2.25 10.02
CA SER A 53 -8.03 3.47 9.26
C SER A 53 -9.18 4.48 9.34
N PRO A 54 -8.91 5.79 9.51
CA PRO A 54 -9.93 6.83 9.48
C PRO A 54 -10.83 6.79 8.23
N LEU A 55 -10.35 6.20 7.12
CA LEU A 55 -11.15 5.98 5.91
C LEU A 55 -12.40 5.12 6.15
N TYR A 56 -12.43 4.25 7.17
CA TYR A 56 -13.61 3.47 7.53
C TYR A 56 -14.71 4.32 8.14
N ILE A 57 -14.35 5.37 8.89
CA ILE A 57 -15.30 6.31 9.50
C ILE A 57 -15.74 7.35 8.47
N ALA A 58 -14.94 7.55 7.42
CA ALA A 58 -15.19 8.50 6.35
C ALA A 58 -16.25 8.03 5.34
N THR A 59 -17.42 7.60 5.82
CA THR A 59 -18.67 7.59 5.02
C THR A 59 -18.93 8.94 4.34
N LEU A 60 -18.28 10.00 4.83
CA LEU A 60 -18.24 11.37 4.32
C LEU A 60 -17.43 11.61 3.02
N LEU A 61 -16.61 10.66 2.55
CA LEU A 61 -15.76 10.85 1.36
C LEU A 61 -16.36 10.34 0.04
N ASP A 62 -17.63 9.94 0.01
CA ASP A 62 -18.31 9.32 -1.16
C ASP A 62 -17.53 8.11 -1.75
N ARG A 63 -16.68 7.48 -0.94
CA ARG A 63 -15.88 6.30 -1.31
C ARG A 63 -16.40 5.01 -0.71
N GLN A 64 -17.70 4.96 -0.40
CA GLN A 64 -18.30 3.70 0.01
C GLN A 64 -18.28 2.74 -1.16
N TYR A 65 -17.79 1.54 -0.90
CA TYR A 65 -17.82 0.47 -1.87
C TYR A 65 -19.28 0.19 -2.26
N ASN A 66 -19.55 0.19 -3.56
CA ASN A 66 -20.88 -0.03 -4.10
C ASN A 66 -20.86 -1.32 -4.91
N THR A 67 -21.38 -2.39 -4.33
CA THR A 67 -21.48 -3.72 -4.94
C THR A 67 -22.21 -3.70 -6.28
N SER A 68 -23.14 -2.76 -6.49
CA SER A 68 -23.90 -2.66 -7.74
C SER A 68 -23.07 -2.14 -8.92
N LYS A 69 -21.90 -1.55 -8.66
CA LYS A 69 -20.95 -1.13 -9.71
C LYS A 69 -19.95 -2.23 -10.08
N ASP A 70 -19.97 -3.35 -9.38
CA ASP A 70 -19.02 -4.43 -9.62
C ASP A 70 -19.44 -5.27 -10.82
N LEU A 71 -18.46 -5.56 -11.67
CA LEU A 71 -18.62 -6.56 -12.71
C LEU A 71 -18.69 -7.96 -12.09
N LEU A 72 -19.59 -8.80 -12.62
CA LEU A 72 -19.62 -10.23 -12.35
C LEU A 72 -18.24 -10.84 -12.57
N TRP A 73 -17.91 -11.88 -11.80
CA TRP A 73 -16.59 -12.51 -11.81
C TRP A 73 -16.19 -12.97 -13.22
N GLU A 74 -17.12 -13.60 -13.93
CA GLU A 74 -16.97 -14.16 -15.26
C GLU A 74 -16.74 -13.08 -16.34
N ALA A 75 -17.17 -11.84 -16.06
CA ALA A 75 -17.00 -10.70 -16.94
C ALA A 75 -15.71 -9.91 -16.68
N LYS A 76 -14.92 -10.27 -15.66
CA LYS A 76 -13.64 -9.61 -15.37
C LYS A 76 -12.60 -10.01 -16.42
N SER A 77 -11.77 -9.04 -16.84
CA SER A 77 -10.63 -9.31 -17.73
C SER A 77 -9.67 -10.29 -17.07
N LYS A 78 -9.12 -11.23 -17.86
CA LYS A 78 -8.10 -12.20 -17.40
C LYS A 78 -6.69 -11.59 -17.37
N THR A 79 -6.61 -10.28 -17.21
CA THR A 79 -5.34 -9.53 -17.19
C THR A 79 -5.06 -9.03 -15.78
N LEU A 80 -3.80 -9.08 -15.37
CA LEU A 80 -3.36 -8.46 -14.13
C LEU A 80 -3.34 -6.96 -14.31
N TYR A 81 -4.05 -6.22 -13.46
CA TYR A 81 -4.09 -4.77 -13.50
C TYR A 81 -3.44 -4.15 -12.25
N TRP A 82 -2.54 -3.19 -12.46
CA TRP A 82 -2.02 -2.34 -11.39
C TRP A 82 -1.83 -0.91 -11.86
N ALA A 83 -2.29 0.05 -11.07
CA ALA A 83 -2.06 1.46 -11.28
C ALA A 83 -1.82 2.16 -9.94
N GLY A 84 -0.69 2.84 -9.81
CA GLY A 84 -0.35 3.54 -8.57
C GLY A 84 0.80 4.51 -8.74
N SER A 85 0.99 5.40 -7.77
CA SER A 85 2.15 6.29 -7.74
C SER A 85 3.37 5.61 -7.13
N THR A 86 4.54 6.23 -7.25
CA THR A 86 5.83 5.78 -6.70
C THR A 86 5.93 5.88 -5.17
N THR A 87 4.81 5.83 -4.43
CA THR A 87 4.87 5.91 -2.96
C THR A 87 5.62 4.75 -2.32
N GLY A 88 6.26 5.04 -1.19
CA GLY A 88 6.91 4.04 -0.34
C GLY A 88 8.40 4.28 -0.12
N SER A 89 8.98 5.30 -0.75
CA SER A 89 10.31 5.80 -0.42
C SER A 89 10.52 7.20 -0.99
N TYR A 90 11.56 7.89 -0.52
CA TYR A 90 12.09 9.05 -1.22
C TYR A 90 13.14 8.58 -2.24
N ALA A 91 12.88 8.85 -3.51
CA ALA A 91 13.73 8.43 -4.61
C ALA A 91 14.85 9.42 -4.89
N SER A 92 16.07 8.91 -4.90
CA SER A 92 17.27 9.59 -5.38
C SER A 92 17.98 8.72 -6.42
N ASP A 93 18.64 9.34 -7.40
CA ASP A 93 19.53 8.63 -8.31
C ASP A 93 20.78 8.15 -7.54
N PRO A 94 21.23 6.89 -7.70
CA PRO A 94 20.78 5.82 -8.60
C PRO A 94 19.81 4.80 -7.96
N THR A 95 19.36 5.04 -6.73
CA THR A 95 18.69 4.03 -5.89
C THR A 95 17.23 3.78 -6.25
N TRP A 96 16.62 4.62 -7.08
CA TRP A 96 15.18 4.54 -7.31
C TRP A 96 14.73 3.23 -7.96
N HIS A 97 15.62 2.58 -8.71
CA HIS A 97 15.39 1.27 -9.32
C HIS A 97 15.22 0.16 -8.29
N ASP A 98 15.64 0.34 -7.04
CA ASP A 98 15.57 -0.69 -5.99
C ASP A 98 14.22 -0.70 -5.26
N PHE A 99 13.45 0.38 -5.40
CA PHE A 99 12.16 0.47 -4.74
C PHE A 99 11.12 -0.48 -5.35
N HIS A 100 10.29 -1.05 -4.48
CA HIS A 100 9.40 -2.15 -4.83
C HIS A 100 8.49 -1.86 -6.04
N ARG A 101 7.89 -0.67 -6.10
CA ARG A 101 6.94 -0.32 -7.17
C ARG A 101 7.66 -0.07 -8.49
N GLN A 102 8.83 0.55 -8.43
CA GLN A 102 9.69 0.83 -9.55
C GLN A 102 10.20 -0.47 -10.15
N ARG A 103 10.69 -1.40 -9.32
CA ARG A 103 11.06 -2.76 -9.72
C ARG A 103 9.91 -3.51 -10.37
N PHE A 104 8.72 -3.43 -9.76
CA PHE A 104 7.55 -4.12 -10.29
C PHE A 104 7.15 -3.61 -11.67
N VAL A 105 6.98 -2.29 -11.84
CA VAL A 105 6.62 -1.66 -13.11
C VAL A 105 7.68 -1.90 -14.18
N THR A 106 8.97 -1.75 -13.83
CA THR A 106 10.06 -1.95 -14.80
C THR A 106 10.20 -3.40 -15.23
N MET A 107 10.00 -4.36 -14.32
CA MET A 107 10.08 -5.79 -14.63
C MET A 107 8.92 -6.25 -15.52
N VAL A 108 7.69 -5.85 -15.19
CA VAL A 108 6.51 -6.29 -15.96
C VAL A 108 6.50 -5.67 -17.37
N ASN A 109 6.92 -4.41 -17.50
CA ASN A 109 6.91 -3.70 -18.78
C ASN A 109 8.16 -3.96 -19.65
N GLY A 110 9.05 -4.88 -19.25
CA GLY A 110 10.26 -5.18 -20.02
C GLY A 110 11.35 -4.11 -19.98
N LEU A 111 11.24 -3.13 -19.07
CA LEU A 111 12.18 -2.00 -18.94
C LEU A 111 13.44 -2.38 -18.17
N SER A 112 13.42 -3.50 -17.45
CA SER A 112 14.58 -4.09 -16.78
C SER A 112 15.34 -5.05 -17.69
N THR A 113 16.66 -5.12 -17.55
CA THR A 113 17.54 -6.04 -18.28
C THR A 113 17.57 -7.47 -17.70
N SER A 114 16.81 -7.73 -16.62
CA SER A 114 16.77 -9.05 -15.97
C SER A 114 16.14 -10.14 -16.85
N SER A 115 16.54 -11.39 -16.63
CA SER A 115 15.94 -12.55 -17.31
C SER A 115 14.44 -12.70 -17.03
N LEU A 116 14.01 -12.35 -15.81
CA LEU A 116 12.59 -12.32 -15.40
C LEU A 116 11.79 -11.30 -16.22
N SER A 117 12.35 -10.10 -16.45
CA SER A 117 11.73 -9.06 -17.27
C SER A 117 11.41 -9.54 -18.70
N ARG A 118 12.32 -10.32 -19.31
CA ARG A 118 12.11 -10.91 -20.64
C ARG A 118 10.98 -11.94 -20.69
N ALA A 119 10.76 -12.68 -19.60
CA ALA A 119 9.66 -13.63 -19.52
C ALA A 119 8.30 -12.91 -19.51
N PHE A 120 8.19 -11.78 -18.80
CA PHE A 120 6.98 -10.95 -18.79
C PHE A 120 6.76 -10.21 -20.12
N TYR A 121 7.83 -9.78 -20.77
CA TYR A 121 7.74 -9.07 -22.06
C TYR A 121 7.09 -9.90 -23.18
N ASN A 122 7.23 -11.22 -23.14
CA ASN A 122 6.59 -12.10 -24.12
C ASN A 122 5.08 -12.27 -23.92
N ASP A 123 4.54 -11.74 -22.81
CA ASP A 123 3.14 -11.88 -22.40
C ASP A 123 2.56 -10.53 -21.94
N LEU A 124 2.94 -9.44 -22.61
CA LEU A 124 2.50 -8.09 -22.27
C LEU A 124 0.98 -7.92 -22.29
N ASP A 125 0.26 -8.71 -23.10
CA ASP A 125 -1.20 -8.69 -23.18
C ASP A 125 -1.88 -9.18 -21.89
N THR A 126 -1.15 -9.92 -21.05
CA THR A 126 -1.66 -10.44 -19.77
C THR A 126 -1.46 -9.44 -18.61
N TYR A 127 -0.60 -8.43 -18.75
CA TYR A 127 -0.25 -7.50 -17.66
C TYR A 127 -0.43 -6.04 -18.03
N HIS A 128 -1.33 -5.35 -17.35
CA HIS A 128 -1.57 -3.92 -17.47
C HIS A 128 -1.09 -3.19 -16.21
N VAL A 129 0.21 -2.84 -16.19
CA VAL A 129 0.88 -2.24 -15.03
C VAL A 129 1.44 -0.87 -15.39
N LYS A 130 1.00 0.18 -14.68
CA LYS A 130 1.45 1.56 -14.95
C LYS A 130 1.63 2.41 -13.68
N SER A 131 2.65 3.26 -13.70
CA SER A 131 2.76 4.33 -12.71
C SER A 131 1.85 5.49 -13.08
N THR A 132 0.99 5.93 -12.16
CA THR A 132 0.06 7.07 -12.38
C THR A 132 0.71 8.42 -12.08
N ALA A 133 1.69 8.44 -11.18
CA ALA A 133 2.46 9.62 -10.84
C ALA A 133 3.83 9.24 -10.28
N VAL A 134 4.83 10.07 -10.55
CA VAL A 134 6.16 10.02 -9.94
C VAL A 134 6.24 11.13 -8.90
N ILE A 135 6.44 10.74 -7.64
CA ILE A 135 6.46 11.61 -6.47
C ILE A 135 7.55 11.16 -5.49
N GLN A 136 7.84 12.00 -4.49
CA GLN A 136 8.85 11.78 -3.45
C GLN A 136 10.28 11.75 -4.01
N CYS A 137 10.66 12.72 -4.84
CA CYS A 137 11.99 12.89 -5.44
C CYS A 137 12.28 14.39 -5.62
N THR A 138 13.53 14.76 -5.96
CA THR A 138 13.81 16.13 -6.42
C THR A 138 13.22 16.36 -7.82
N PRO A 139 12.94 17.61 -8.25
CA PRO A 139 12.34 17.87 -9.56
C PRO A 139 13.10 17.24 -10.73
N VAL A 140 14.43 17.30 -10.70
CA VAL A 140 15.29 16.72 -11.76
C VAL A 140 15.17 15.21 -11.80
N GLU A 141 15.22 14.55 -10.64
CA GLU A 141 15.11 13.09 -10.52
C GLU A 141 13.71 12.59 -10.89
N CYS A 142 12.67 13.33 -10.49
CA CYS A 142 11.30 12.99 -10.87
C CYS A 142 11.10 13.03 -12.39
N GLU A 143 11.66 14.01 -13.09
CA GLU A 143 11.56 14.08 -14.56
C GLU A 143 12.30 12.92 -15.25
N ARG A 144 13.49 12.56 -14.75
CA ARG A 144 14.21 11.36 -15.24
C ARG A 144 13.40 10.09 -14.99
N GLN A 145 12.91 9.90 -13.77
CA GLN A 145 12.13 8.71 -13.42
C GLN A 145 10.81 8.64 -14.21
N LYS A 146 10.15 9.76 -14.51
CA LYS A 146 8.97 9.79 -15.41
C LYS A 146 9.33 9.30 -16.81
N HIS A 147 10.46 9.75 -17.34
CA HIS A 147 10.96 9.33 -18.64
C HIS A 147 11.21 7.81 -18.66
N ASP A 148 11.94 7.30 -17.69
CA ASP A 148 12.37 5.89 -17.63
C ASP A 148 11.22 4.93 -17.34
N LEU A 149 10.27 5.32 -16.49
CA LEU A 149 9.06 4.54 -16.22
C LEU A 149 7.99 4.70 -17.31
N MET A 150 8.28 5.44 -18.38
CA MET A 150 7.36 5.75 -19.47
C MET A 150 6.00 6.26 -18.94
N VAL A 151 6.04 7.04 -17.85
CA VAL A 151 4.83 7.66 -17.30
C VAL A 151 4.37 8.68 -18.31
N GLN A 152 3.28 8.34 -19.00
CA GLN A 152 2.70 9.15 -20.06
C GLN A 152 2.44 10.57 -19.53
N VAL A 153 3.30 11.52 -19.91
CA VAL A 153 2.82 12.88 -20.20
C VAL A 153 2.02 12.71 -21.48
N ASN A 154 0.70 12.48 -21.34
CA ASN A 154 -0.18 12.14 -22.45
C ASN A 154 0.11 12.95 -23.71
N LYS A 155 0.70 12.31 -24.73
CA LYS A 155 0.59 12.77 -26.13
C LYS A 155 -0.23 11.84 -27.01
N LYS A 156 -0.73 10.70 -26.48
CA LYS A 156 -1.58 9.76 -27.25
C LYS A 156 -2.73 9.15 -26.45
N ALA A 157 -3.36 9.94 -25.60
CA ALA A 157 -4.72 9.69 -25.14
C ALA A 157 -5.56 10.96 -25.35
N LEU A 158 -5.69 11.37 -26.61
CA LEU A 158 -6.82 12.20 -27.02
C LEU A 158 -8.05 11.29 -26.96
N ILE A 159 -8.67 11.17 -25.79
CA ILE A 159 -10.11 10.94 -25.76
C ILE A 159 -10.68 12.31 -26.10
N THR A 160 -11.08 12.46 -27.37
CA THR A 160 -11.86 13.60 -27.84
C THR A 160 -13.17 13.63 -27.04
N CYS A 161 -13.22 14.44 -26.00
CA CYS A 161 -14.49 14.96 -25.50
C CYS A 161 -14.91 16.08 -26.45
N THR A 162 -15.61 15.71 -27.52
CA THR A 162 -16.36 16.67 -28.32
C THR A 162 -17.46 17.29 -27.47
N GLY A 163 -17.37 18.59 -27.26
CA GLY A 163 -18.52 19.50 -27.19
C GLY A 163 -19.23 19.64 -25.86
N ILE A 164 -18.73 20.50 -24.98
CA ILE A 164 -19.58 21.43 -24.22
C ILE A 164 -18.88 22.79 -24.21
N ASN A 165 -19.40 23.72 -25.01
CA ASN A 165 -19.01 25.13 -24.97
C ASN A 165 -19.61 25.76 -23.71
N PHE A 166 -18.77 26.35 -22.86
CA PHE A 166 -19.22 27.39 -21.94
C PHE A 166 -18.77 28.74 -22.50
N SER A 167 -19.71 29.45 -23.10
CA SER A 167 -19.60 30.88 -23.37
C SER A 167 -19.52 31.62 -22.03
N SER A 168 -18.46 32.40 -21.87
CA SER A 168 -18.28 33.34 -20.76
C SER A 168 -19.26 34.50 -20.87
N THR A 169 -20.02 34.72 -19.80
CA THR A 169 -20.56 36.03 -19.37
C THR A 169 -20.33 36.15 -17.88
#